data_AF-A0A1Q3PR36-F1
#
_entry.id   AF-A0A1Q3PR36-F1
#
_cell.length_a   1.000
_cell.length_b   1.000
_cell.length_c   1.000
_cell.angle_alpha   90.00
_cell.angle_beta   90.00
_cell.angle_gamma   90.00
#
_symmetry.space_group_name_H-M   'P 1'
#
loop_
_entity.id
_entity.type
_entity.pdbx_description
1 polymer ?
#
loop_
_entity_poly.entity_id
_entity_poly.type
_entity_poly.pdbx_seq_one_letter_code
_entity_poly.pdbx_strand_id
1 'polypeptide(L)'
;MQFLNPQADTLLFTGKFLIDYVEAGDRRFVLTETYSDMEVIGGYGRVTLAARTQPEPAGSSLSHSGQHFSASEGNASRAMMVSNQGGHFQWENNASDERWRVKTTYFLVDQNRIVHPASRRAFLRVFGRHRRSLARYMRENRIDFGSGADLEKLLGFCSGLTTI
;
A
#
# COMPACT_ATOMS: atom_id res chain seq x y z
N MET A 1 0.06 11.60 3.21
CA MET A 1 -0.98 11.89 4.21
C MET A 1 -1.23 13.39 4.33
N GLN A 2 -2.50 13.79 4.33
CA GLN A 2 -2.98 15.15 4.56
C GLN A 2 -3.99 15.05 5.71
N PHE A 3 -3.75 15.73 6.82
CA PHE A 3 -4.70 15.74 7.94
C PHE A 3 -5.56 17.00 7.84
N LEU A 4 -6.87 16.81 7.90
CA LEU A 4 -7.84 17.89 7.89
C LEU A 4 -8.40 18.06 9.30
N ASN A 5 -8.34 19.27 9.84
CA ASN A 5 -9.12 19.61 11.03
C ASN A 5 -10.57 19.95 10.62
N PRO A 6 -11.52 20.05 11.57
CA PRO A 6 -12.90 20.47 11.28
C PRO A 6 -13.04 21.88 10.66
N GLN A 7 -11.99 22.69 10.73
CA GLN A 7 -11.92 24.04 10.16
C GLN A 7 -11.31 24.06 8.73
N ALA A 8 -11.09 22.88 8.14
CA ALA A 8 -10.45 22.69 6.83
C ALA A 8 -8.96 23.09 6.75
N ASP A 9 -8.29 23.30 7.88
CA ASP A 9 -6.83 23.42 7.88
C ASP A 9 -6.20 22.09 7.51
N THR A 10 -5.19 22.20 6.65
CA THR A 10 -4.43 21.07 6.15
C THR A 10 -3.07 21.01 6.82
N LEU A 11 -2.78 19.90 7.50
CA LEU A 11 -1.42 19.59 7.92
C LEU A 11 -0.76 18.65 6.91
N LEU A 12 0.32 19.12 6.31
CA LEU A 12 1.16 18.38 5.37
C LEU A 12 2.56 18.23 5.95
N PHE A 13 3.06 17.00 6.02
CA PHE A 13 4.43 16.74 6.42
C PHE A 13 5.39 16.84 5.23
N THR A 14 6.38 17.73 5.33
CA THR A 14 7.57 17.76 4.46
C THR A 14 8.65 16.85 5.03
N GLY A 15 9.39 16.13 4.20
CA GLY A 15 10.46 15.23 4.67
C GLY A 15 9.95 13.93 5.31
N LYS A 16 8.87 13.34 4.76
CA LYS A 16 8.19 12.14 5.29
C LYS A 16 9.10 10.94 5.59
N PHE A 17 10.25 10.84 4.93
CA PHE A 17 11.24 9.77 5.14
C PHE A 17 12.04 9.92 6.44
N LEU A 18 12.04 11.10 7.07
CA LEU A 18 12.66 11.34 8.38
C LEU A 18 11.72 11.00 9.55
N ILE A 19 10.45 10.70 9.26
CA ILE A 19 9.43 10.43 10.26
C ILE A 19 9.33 8.91 10.41
N ASP A 20 9.71 8.39 11.58
CA ASP A 20 9.64 6.96 11.87
C ASP A 20 8.19 6.45 11.84
N TYR A 21 7.29 7.15 12.54
CA TYR A 21 5.86 6.86 12.54
C TYR A 21 5.07 8.11 12.94
N VAL A 22 3.79 8.11 12.59
CA VAL A 22 2.80 9.11 13.02
C VAL A 22 1.68 8.39 13.75
N GLU A 23 1.34 8.86 14.94
CA GLU A 23 0.16 8.39 15.68
C GLU A 23 -0.95 9.43 15.57
N ALA A 24 -2.14 8.98 15.20
CA ALA A 24 -3.34 9.80 15.12
C ALA A 24 -4.49 9.06 15.83
N GLY A 25 -4.72 9.41 17.09
CA GLY A 25 -5.62 8.66 17.97
C GLY A 25 -5.07 7.25 18.22
N ASP A 26 -5.90 6.23 17.99
CA ASP A 26 -5.53 4.81 18.18
C ASP A 26 -4.84 4.19 16.97
N ARG A 27 -4.62 4.97 15.89
CA ARG A 27 -4.04 4.49 14.64
C ARG A 27 -2.60 4.92 14.54
N ARG A 28 -1.72 3.97 14.19
CA ARG A 28 -0.31 4.22 13.94
C ARG A 28 0.00 4.07 12.46
N PHE A 29 0.70 5.04 11.90
CA PHE A 29 1.13 5.05 10.51
C PHE A 29 2.66 5.02 10.42
N VAL A 30 3.20 4.15 9.59
CA VAL A 30 4.63 4.05 9.31
C VAL A 30 4.93 4.69 7.96
N LEU A 31 6.00 5.47 7.93
CA LEU A 31 6.51 6.11 6.72
C LEU A 31 7.92 5.58 6.43
N THR A 32 8.15 5.19 5.19
CA THR A 32 9.48 4.82 4.69
C THR A 32 9.74 5.53 3.38
N GLU A 33 11.00 5.60 2.98
CA GLU A 33 11.41 6.21 1.71
C GLU A 33 10.71 5.57 0.50
N THR A 34 10.52 4.24 0.54
CA THR A 34 9.90 3.49 -0.56
C THR A 34 8.37 3.49 -0.48
N TYR A 35 7.81 3.37 0.72
CA TYR A 35 6.37 3.29 0.95
C TYR A 35 5.94 4.23 2.07
N SER A 36 4.98 5.11 1.78
CA SER A 36 4.40 6.05 2.72
C SER A 36 2.96 5.69 3.05
N ASP A 37 2.46 6.25 4.15
CA ASP A 37 1.06 6.20 4.54
C ASP A 37 0.56 4.77 4.84
N MET A 38 1.40 3.93 5.44
CA MET A 38 1.03 2.56 5.81
C MET A 38 0.50 2.53 7.24
N GLU A 39 -0.75 2.14 7.42
CA GLU A 39 -1.36 1.92 8.72
C GLU A 39 -0.90 0.60 9.34
N VAL A 40 -0.50 0.60 10.60
CA VAL A 40 -0.17 -0.60 11.35
C VAL A 40 -1.46 -1.28 11.79
N ILE A 41 -1.67 -2.52 11.34
CA ILE A 41 -2.82 -3.35 11.71
C ILE A 41 -2.53 -4.12 13.00
N GLY A 42 -1.31 -4.65 13.14
CA GLY A 42 -0.97 -5.48 14.30
C GLY A 42 0.50 -5.92 14.34
N GLY A 43 0.98 -6.20 15.55
CA GLY A 43 2.33 -6.72 15.80
C GLY A 43 2.32 -8.23 16.09
N TYR A 44 3.15 -8.99 15.37
CA TYR A 44 3.24 -10.44 15.48
C TYR A 44 4.70 -10.86 15.77
N GLY A 45 5.09 -10.69 17.03
CA GLY A 45 6.45 -10.97 17.50
C GLY A 45 7.47 -10.02 16.88
N ARG A 46 8.26 -10.50 15.93
CA ARG A 46 9.34 -9.75 15.28
C ARG A 46 8.90 -8.97 14.04
N VAL A 47 7.66 -9.13 13.61
CA VAL A 47 7.14 -8.56 12.37
C VAL A 47 5.86 -7.80 12.64
N THR A 48 5.71 -6.64 12.02
CA THR A 48 4.48 -5.84 12.07
C THR A 48 3.76 -5.93 10.75
N LEU A 49 2.44 -6.15 10.80
CA LEU A 49 1.57 -6.08 9.63
C LEU A 49 1.12 -4.63 9.45
N ALA A 50 1.33 -4.09 8.25
CA ALA A 50 0.84 -2.79 7.87
C ALA A 50 0.00 -2.87 6.58
N ALA A 51 -0.95 -1.96 6.40
CA ALA A 51 -1.76 -1.84 5.20
C ALA A 51 -1.71 -0.42 4.65
N ARG A 52 -1.70 -0.32 3.32
CA ARG A 52 -1.81 0.93 2.60
C ARG A 52 -3.06 0.87 1.73
N THR A 53 -3.96 1.81 1.95
CA THR A 53 -5.19 1.93 1.17
C THR A 53 -5.06 3.09 0.21
N GLN A 54 -5.14 2.81 -1.09
CA GLN A 54 -5.02 3.84 -2.13
C GLN A 54 -6.13 3.72 -3.17
N PRO A 55 -6.65 4.84 -3.68
CA PRO A 55 -7.52 4.83 -4.85
C PRO A 55 -6.69 4.48 -6.10
N GLU A 56 -7.14 3.48 -6.85
CA GLU A 56 -6.63 3.13 -8.18
C GLU A 56 -7.75 3.32 -9.22
N PRO A 57 -7.44 3.74 -10.46
CA PRO A 57 -8.41 3.74 -11.53
C PRO A 57 -8.83 2.29 -11.87
N ALA A 58 -10.13 2.04 -11.84
CA ALA A 58 -10.83 0.82 -12.19
C ALA A 58 -11.18 0.83 -13.69
N GLY A 59 -10.17 0.68 -14.55
CA GLY A 59 -10.40 0.64 -15.99
C GLY A 59 -9.13 0.59 -16.82
N SER A 60 -9.01 -0.47 -17.63
CA SER A 60 -7.97 -0.76 -18.61
C SER A 60 -6.54 -0.96 -18.08
N SER A 61 -6.18 -2.23 -17.98
CA SER A 61 -4.80 -2.73 -17.86
C SER A 61 -4.02 -2.52 -19.16
N LEU A 62 -3.81 -1.28 -19.59
CA LEU A 62 -2.94 -0.94 -20.71
C LEU A 62 -2.26 0.41 -20.45
N SER A 63 -1.20 0.39 -19.65
CA SER A 63 -0.08 1.34 -19.78
C SER A 63 1.11 0.82 -18.98
N HIS A 64 1.95 0.07 -19.67
CA HIS A 64 3.36 -0.07 -19.30
C HIS A 64 4.00 1.32 -19.29
N SER A 65 4.30 1.85 -18.12
CA SER A 65 5.53 2.61 -17.84
C SER A 65 5.63 2.84 -16.34
N GLY A 66 6.78 2.50 -15.74
CA GLY A 66 7.03 2.54 -14.31
C GLY A 66 7.07 3.94 -13.73
N GLN A 67 5.92 4.61 -13.65
CA GLN A 67 5.77 5.85 -12.91
C GLN A 67 5.26 5.51 -11.50
N HIS A 68 6.15 5.71 -10.53
CA HIS A 68 5.84 5.64 -9.12
C HIS A 68 4.82 6.73 -8.77
N PHE A 69 3.55 6.37 -8.64
CA PHE A 69 2.53 7.28 -8.11
C PHE A 69 2.65 7.32 -6.58
N SER A 70 3.45 8.26 -6.09
CA SER A 70 3.30 8.77 -4.72
C SER A 70 2.01 9.59 -4.68
N ALA A 71 0.91 8.97 -4.26
CA ALA A 71 -0.35 9.65 -4.04
C ALA A 71 -0.19 10.68 -2.90
N SER A 72 0.15 11.92 -3.24
CA SER A 72 0.09 13.07 -2.32
C SER A 72 -0.15 14.40 -3.03
N GLU A 73 -0.51 14.42 -4.31
CA GLU A 73 -0.88 15.65 -5.04
C GLU A 73 -2.08 15.34 -5.93
N GLY A 74 -3.07 16.23 -5.94
CA GLY A 74 -4.36 16.04 -6.60
C GLY A 74 -4.20 15.59 -8.05
N ASN A 75 -4.76 14.43 -8.38
CA ASN A 75 -4.71 13.87 -9.72
C ASN A 75 -5.71 14.63 -10.61
N ALA A 76 -5.30 15.79 -11.14
CA ALA A 76 -6.08 16.51 -12.12
C ALA A 76 -6.16 15.67 -13.40
N SER A 77 -7.37 15.44 -13.89
CA SER A 77 -7.68 14.73 -15.12
C SER A 77 -6.77 15.19 -16.27
N ARG A 78 -6.14 14.26 -17.00
CA ARG A 78 -5.33 14.59 -18.18
C ARG A 78 -6.27 15.10 -19.29
N ALA A 79 -6.38 16.42 -19.42
CA ALA A 79 -6.98 17.02 -20.60
C ALA A 79 -5.98 16.88 -21.77
N MET A 80 -6.34 16.10 -22.79
CA MET A 80 -5.59 16.10 -24.05
C MET A 80 -6.14 17.20 -24.96
N MET A 81 -5.25 18.06 -25.46
CA MET A 81 -5.61 19.08 -26.44
C MET A 81 -5.50 18.46 -27.84
N VAL A 82 -6.64 18.18 -28.47
CA VAL A 82 -6.69 17.65 -29.85
C VAL A 82 -6.97 18.81 -30.81
N SER A 83 -6.05 19.07 -31.73
CA SER A 83 -6.23 20.05 -32.81
C SER A 83 -6.72 19.33 -34.06
N ASN A 84 -7.90 19.70 -34.58
CA ASN A 84 -8.31 19.28 -35.92
C ASN A 84 -7.67 20.19 -36.99
N GLN A 85 -7.67 19.74 -38.26
CA GLN A 85 -7.07 20.49 -39.39
C GLN A 85 -7.76 21.83 -39.70
N GLY A 86 -8.88 22.15 -39.04
CA GLY A 86 -9.62 23.39 -39.18
C GLY A 86 -9.34 24.45 -38.11
N GLY A 87 -8.38 24.22 -37.20
CA GLY A 87 -8.02 25.18 -36.15
C GLY A 87 -9.04 25.34 -35.02
N HIS A 88 -10.04 24.45 -34.95
CA HIS A 88 -10.97 24.40 -33.84
C HIS A 88 -10.40 23.51 -32.72
N PHE A 89 -10.17 24.12 -31.57
CA PHE A 89 -9.79 23.41 -30.35
C PHE A 89 -11.04 22.87 -29.67
N GLN A 90 -11.17 21.55 -29.60
CA GLN A 90 -12.24 20.90 -28.87
C GLN A 90 -11.66 20.31 -27.60
N TRP A 91 -12.16 20.75 -26.45
CA TRP A 91 -11.83 20.16 -25.17
C TRP A 91 -12.53 18.81 -25.06
N GLU A 92 -11.84 17.74 -25.45
CA GLU A 92 -12.30 16.39 -25.11
C GLU A 92 -11.94 16.11 -23.67
N ASN A 93 -12.94 16.21 -22.80
CA ASN A 93 -12.86 15.65 -21.47
C ASN A 93 -12.87 14.12 -21.59
N ASN A 94 -11.69 13.52 -21.75
CA ASN A 94 -11.49 12.07 -21.74
C ASN A 94 -11.71 11.44 -20.35
N ALA A 95 -12.28 12.17 -19.37
CA ALA A 95 -12.72 11.61 -18.09
C ALA A 95 -14.06 10.84 -18.19
N SER A 96 -14.37 10.24 -19.34
CA SER A 96 -15.52 9.35 -19.46
C SER A 96 -15.19 8.00 -18.81
N ASP A 97 -15.77 7.80 -17.63
CA ASP A 97 -15.89 6.51 -16.92
C ASP A 97 -14.57 5.96 -16.32
N GLU A 98 -13.66 6.83 -15.86
CA GLU A 98 -12.58 6.40 -14.97
C GLU A 98 -13.18 6.12 -13.58
N ARG A 99 -13.78 4.93 -13.45
CA ARG A 99 -14.27 4.42 -12.18
C ARG A 99 -13.08 4.30 -11.25
N TRP A 100 -13.22 4.68 -9.99
CA TRP A 100 -12.15 4.49 -9.00
C TRP A 100 -12.45 3.26 -8.17
N ARG A 101 -11.43 2.42 -7.92
CA ARG A 101 -11.49 1.34 -6.93
C ARG A 101 -10.53 1.65 -5.80
N VAL A 102 -10.96 1.36 -4.58
CA VAL A 102 -10.06 1.39 -3.44
C VAL A 102 -9.31 0.07 -3.38
N LYS A 103 -7.97 0.11 -3.39
CA LYS A 103 -7.14 -1.06 -3.23
C LYS A 103 -6.32 -0.96 -1.96
N THR A 104 -6.42 -2.01 -1.15
CA THR A 104 -5.61 -2.20 0.03
C THR A 104 -4.45 -3.13 -0.30
N THR A 105 -3.22 -2.65 -0.10
CA THR A 105 -2.00 -3.45 -0.23
C THR A 105 -1.41 -3.67 1.15
N TYR A 106 -1.08 -4.90 1.48
CA TYR A 106 -0.50 -5.26 2.77
C TYR A 106 1.02 -5.36 2.69
N PHE A 107 1.67 -5.05 3.80
CA PHE A 107 3.11 -4.98 3.96
C PHE A 107 3.54 -5.64 5.26
N LEU A 108 4.71 -6.27 5.23
CA LEU A 108 5.41 -6.78 6.39
C LEU A 108 6.55 -5.81 6.72
N VAL A 109 6.57 -5.34 7.96
CA VAL A 109 7.66 -4.51 8.49
C VAL A 109 8.49 -5.40 9.43
N ASP A 110 9.74 -5.66 9.05
CA ASP A 110 10.70 -6.42 9.86
C ASP A 110 11.28 -5.55 11.01
N GLN A 111 11.99 -6.17 11.95
CA GLN A 111 12.66 -5.47 13.07
C GLN A 111 13.65 -4.40 12.60
N ASN A 112 14.26 -4.61 11.43
CA ASN A 112 15.15 -3.65 10.79
C ASN A 112 14.42 -2.50 10.10
N ARG A 113 13.10 -2.36 10.31
CA ARG A 113 12.21 -1.38 9.66
C ARG A 113 12.19 -1.48 8.13
N ILE A 114 12.61 -2.64 7.59
CA ILE A 114 12.54 -2.91 6.17
C ILE A 114 11.12 -3.34 5.83
N VAL A 115 10.53 -2.63 4.89
CA VAL A 115 9.16 -2.86 4.42
C VAL A 115 9.18 -3.80 3.23
N HIS A 116 8.37 -4.85 3.30
CA HIS A 116 8.22 -5.84 2.24
C HIS A 116 6.74 -5.98 1.85
N PRO A 117 6.38 -5.83 0.56
CA PRO A 117 5.03 -6.15 0.11
C PRO A 117 4.64 -7.59 0.46
N ALA A 118 3.44 -7.77 1.01
CA ALA A 118 2.92 -9.08 1.40
C ALA A 118 2.90 -10.01 0.19
N SER A 119 3.77 -11.00 0.22
CA SER A 119 3.95 -11.96 -0.86
C SER A 119 4.61 -13.22 -0.31
N ARG A 120 4.40 -14.34 -0.99
CA ARG A 120 5.06 -15.60 -0.63
C ARG A 120 6.57 -15.46 -0.47
N ARG A 121 7.22 -14.69 -1.34
CA ARG A 121 8.68 -14.43 -1.28
C ARG A 121 9.05 -13.60 -0.06
N ALA A 122 8.28 -12.57 0.28
CA ALA A 122 8.52 -11.74 1.46
C ALA A 122 8.44 -12.58 2.74
N PHE A 123 7.37 -13.37 2.90
CA PHE A 123 7.20 -14.26 4.05
C PHE A 123 8.34 -15.26 4.20
N LEU A 124 8.79 -15.88 3.11
CA LEU A 124 9.91 -16.82 3.14
C LEU A 124 11.26 -16.13 3.45
N ARG A 125 11.41 -14.84 3.11
CA ARG A 125 12.61 -14.06 3.40
C ARG A 125 12.64 -13.65 4.87
N VAL A 126 11.53 -13.10 5.37
CA VAL A 126 11.41 -12.61 6.76
C VAL A 126 11.48 -13.77 7.75
N PHE A 127 10.79 -14.89 7.48
CA PHE A 127 10.79 -16.09 8.33
C PHE A 127 11.72 -17.19 7.81
N GLY A 128 12.92 -16.81 7.36
CA GLY A 128 13.88 -17.72 6.70
C GLY A 128 14.20 -19.00 7.48
N ARG A 129 14.23 -18.93 8.83
CA ARG A 129 14.50 -20.07 9.72
C ARG A 129 13.44 -21.18 9.62
N HIS A 130 12.17 -20.82 9.39
CA HIS A 130 11.04 -21.77 9.34
C HIS A 130 10.44 -21.93 7.95
N ARG A 131 11.23 -21.64 6.90
CA ARG A 131 10.80 -21.67 5.49
C ARG A 131 10.05 -22.94 5.06
N ARG A 132 10.46 -24.12 5.56
CA ARG A 132 9.84 -25.42 5.20
C ARG A 132 8.42 -25.54 5.75
N SER A 133 8.26 -25.26 7.05
CA SER A 133 6.94 -25.29 7.71
C SER A 133 6.01 -24.23 7.13
N LEU A 134 6.52 -23.03 6.85
CA LEU A 134 5.74 -21.95 6.26
C LEU A 134 5.30 -22.26 4.84
N ALA A 135 6.19 -22.79 4.00
CA ALA A 135 5.86 -23.19 2.63
C ALA A 135 4.79 -24.29 2.59
N ARG A 136 4.83 -25.23 3.54
CA ARG A 136 3.80 -26.26 3.70
C ARG A 136 2.45 -25.64 4.09
N TYR A 137 2.43 -24.81 5.12
CA TYR A 137 1.22 -24.14 5.60
C TYR A 137 0.54 -23.29 4.52
N MET A 138 1.32 -22.48 3.78
CA MET A 138 0.80 -21.65 2.69
C MET A 138 0.21 -22.48 1.55
N ARG A 139 0.74 -23.69 1.30
CA ARG A 139 0.24 -24.60 0.26
C ARG A 139 -1.06 -25.30 0.69
N GLU A 140 -1.15 -25.70 1.95
CA GLU A 140 -2.32 -26.40 2.50
C GLU A 140 -3.53 -25.46 2.65
N ASN A 141 -3.30 -24.21 3.09
CA ASN A 141 -4.38 -23.27 3.41
C ASN A 141 -4.74 -22.31 2.26
N ARG A 142 -4.01 -22.35 1.13
CA ARG A 142 -4.22 -21.45 -0.04
C ARG A 142 -4.40 -19.97 0.36
N ILE A 143 -3.38 -19.42 1.02
CA ILE A 143 -3.42 -18.06 1.56
C ILE A 143 -3.55 -17.02 0.43
N ASP A 144 -4.53 -16.13 0.56
CA ASP A 144 -4.61 -14.91 -0.24
C ASP A 144 -3.84 -13.77 0.42
N PHE A 145 -2.81 -13.25 -0.27
CA PHE A 145 -2.01 -12.13 0.22
C PHE A 145 -2.69 -10.77 0.07
N GLY A 146 -3.85 -10.71 -0.61
CA GLY A 146 -4.74 -9.55 -0.65
C GLY A 146 -5.77 -9.52 0.48
N SER A 147 -5.84 -10.56 1.31
CA SER A 147 -6.79 -10.66 2.42
C SER A 147 -6.08 -10.40 3.76
N GLY A 148 -6.45 -9.33 4.46
CA GLY A 148 -5.91 -9.02 5.78
C GLY A 148 -6.12 -10.17 6.77
N ALA A 149 -7.32 -10.76 6.78
CA ALA A 149 -7.65 -11.87 7.68
C ALA A 149 -6.77 -13.11 7.47
N ASP A 150 -6.40 -13.43 6.22
CA ASP A 150 -5.54 -14.59 5.95
C ASP A 150 -4.08 -14.29 6.27
N LEU A 151 -3.64 -13.04 6.10
CA LEU A 151 -2.32 -12.60 6.53
C LEU A 151 -2.18 -12.62 8.05
N GLU A 152 -3.21 -12.21 8.79
CA GLU A 152 -3.23 -12.29 10.25
C GLU A 152 -3.15 -13.75 10.74
N LYS A 153 -3.88 -14.69 10.11
CA LYS A 153 -3.76 -16.12 10.41
C LYS A 153 -2.35 -16.65 10.13
N LEU A 154 -1.78 -16.28 8.98
CA LEU A 154 -0.43 -16.68 8.59
C LEU A 154 0.62 -16.15 9.58
N LEU A 155 0.50 -14.89 9.98
CA LEU A 155 1.38 -14.26 10.96
C LEU A 155 1.19 -14.84 12.37
N GLY A 156 -0.04 -15.17 12.75
CA GLY A 156 -0.35 -15.93 13.97
C GLY A 156 0.42 -17.25 14.01
N PHE A 157 0.36 -18.03 12.92
CA PHE A 157 1.14 -19.27 12.79
C PHE A 157 2.66 -19.01 12.89
N CYS A 158 3.17 -17.98 12.22
CA CYS A 158 4.59 -17.61 12.29
C CYS A 158 5.04 -17.20 13.70
N SER A 159 4.20 -16.47 14.44
CA SER A 159 4.50 -16.04 15.81
C SER A 159 4.66 -17.24 16.76
N GLY A 160 3.81 -18.26 16.60
CA GLY A 160 3.93 -19.52 17.35
C GLY A 160 5.21 -20.28 17.05
N LEU A 161 5.71 -20.22 15.81
CA LEU A 161 6.98 -20.86 15.43
C LEU A 161 8.23 -20.15 15.97
N THR A 162 8.11 -18.86 16.33
CA THR A 162 9.24 -18.03 16.77
C THR A 162 9.43 -18.07 18.30
N THR A 163 8.49 -18.68 19.05
CA THR A 163 8.48 -18.72 20.53
C THR A 163 9.30 -19.90 21.09
N ILE A 164 10.53 -20.11 20.58
CA ILE A 164 11.48 -21.09 21.12
C ILE A 164 12.87 -20.44 21.23
#